data_AF-A0A367PRZ6-F1
#
_entry.id   AF-A0A367PRZ6-F1
#
_cell.length_a   1.000
_cell.length_b   1.000
_cell.length_c   1.000
_cell.angle_alpha   90.00
_cell.angle_beta   90.00
_cell.angle_gamma   90.00
#
_symmetry.space_group_name_H-M   'P 1'
#
loop_
_entity.id
_entity.type
_entity.pdbx_description
1 polymer ?
#
loop_
_entity_poly.entity_id
_entity_poly.type
_entity_poly.pdbx_seq_one_letter_code
_entity_poly.pdbx_strand_id
1 'polypeptide(L)'
;MPTNYLRQAIHLRALSIANRFRIIRTIDVALHCFPERPFKAALTAAQNAMRKLKKEKLLLHYRTDRFQHVYGLTVAGARWLDDHGVDAAASVRRCADMTNPEHALWMHFITLACEVRGLAAHTESEALQHLNKGRKDGEPVKQGFLDVSGKKRSLLLRPDVLAYEPDGVTWFEIDRSKRGDDREAALVALVHCVGGKVATGHVLRRVVVHAKTERILKRALALLRAEVKDSNSKTMTSGLRVYREIDDGIFEVRMLLERHHSDGRISLAEQCVGHVITQLIPTWLPKVRLDAKNKHPLTGWLGENYLPYRRPSALGPWRPATSPLPDVVRNLTS
;
A
#
# COMPACT_ATOMS: atom_id res chain seq x y z
N MET A 1 10.30 -5.25 30.89
CA MET A 1 10.48 -3.86 30.37
C MET A 1 9.73 -2.90 31.28
N PRO A 2 10.28 -1.74 31.65
CA PRO A 2 9.54 -0.76 32.46
C PRO A 2 8.34 -0.24 31.68
N THR A 3 7.16 -0.26 32.30
CA THR A 3 5.86 0.09 31.68
C THR A 3 5.85 1.49 31.05
N ASN A 4 6.71 2.40 31.52
CA ASN A 4 6.78 3.77 31.02
C ASN A 4 7.39 3.86 29.61
N TYR A 5 8.50 3.15 29.34
CA TYR A 5 9.15 3.17 28.02
C TYR A 5 8.30 2.54 26.94
N LEU A 6 7.60 1.43 27.25
CA LEU A 6 6.69 0.80 26.29
C LEU A 6 5.56 1.76 25.88
N ARG A 7 5.02 2.49 26.86
CA ARG A 7 3.99 3.50 26.62
C ARG A 7 4.52 4.65 25.77
N GLN A 8 5.70 5.15 26.08
CA GLN A 8 6.35 6.22 25.31
C GLN A 8 6.64 5.78 23.87
N ALA A 9 7.11 4.55 23.67
CA ALA A 9 7.31 3.97 22.34
C ALA A 9 6.00 3.89 21.52
N ILE A 10 4.90 3.48 22.16
CA ILE A 10 3.57 3.46 21.52
C ILE A 10 3.11 4.87 21.16
N HIS A 11 3.29 5.85 22.06
CA HIS A 11 2.95 7.25 21.82
C HIS A 11 3.75 7.81 20.65
N LEU A 12 5.07 7.64 20.67
CA LEU A 12 5.98 8.08 19.61
C LEU A 12 5.54 7.54 18.26
N ARG A 13 5.40 6.21 18.12
CA ARG A 13 4.97 5.61 16.86
C ARG A 13 3.60 6.08 16.38
N ALA A 14 2.61 6.15 17.28
CA ALA A 14 1.25 6.58 16.91
C ALA A 14 1.20 8.05 16.47
N LEU A 15 1.95 8.93 17.15
CA LEU A 15 2.03 10.35 16.81
C LEU A 15 2.87 10.56 15.54
N SER A 16 3.95 9.80 15.34
CA SER A 16 4.77 9.88 14.12
C SER A 16 3.96 9.58 12.86
N ILE A 17 3.07 8.58 12.87
CA ILE A 17 2.19 8.34 11.72
C ILE A 17 1.12 9.42 11.55
N ALA A 18 0.66 10.04 12.65
CA ALA A 18 -0.22 11.21 12.59
C ALA A 18 0.50 12.43 11.98
N ASN A 19 1.79 12.62 12.28
CA ASN A 19 2.62 13.67 11.70
C ASN A 19 2.86 13.42 10.20
N ARG A 20 3.28 12.20 9.84
CA ARG A 20 3.55 11.78 8.45
C ARG A 20 2.33 11.92 7.56
N PHE A 21 1.22 11.28 7.94
CA PHE A 21 0.03 11.20 7.10
C PHE A 21 -0.98 12.32 7.33
N ARG A 22 -0.74 13.17 8.33
CA ARG A 22 -1.61 14.24 8.82
C ARG A 22 -2.95 13.76 9.40
N ILE A 23 -3.45 12.59 8.98
CA ILE A 23 -4.76 12.06 9.35
C ILE A 23 -4.64 10.55 9.47
N ILE A 24 -5.08 10.03 10.62
CA ILE A 24 -5.03 8.59 10.93
C ILE A 24 -6.35 8.10 11.51
N ARG A 25 -6.54 6.78 11.48
CA ARG A 25 -7.57 6.03 12.18
C ARG A 25 -6.94 5.14 13.23
N THR A 26 -7.76 4.64 14.14
CA THR A 26 -7.33 3.65 15.13
C THR A 26 -6.78 2.37 14.50
N ILE A 27 -7.31 1.95 13.34
CA ILE A 27 -6.80 0.77 12.63
C ILE A 27 -5.38 0.98 12.09
N ASP A 28 -5.02 2.20 11.70
CA ASP A 28 -3.68 2.52 11.20
C ASP A 28 -2.66 2.38 12.36
N VAL A 29 -3.06 2.79 13.59
CA VAL A 29 -2.28 2.56 14.82
C VAL A 29 -2.22 1.07 15.19
N ALA A 30 -3.31 0.32 15.01
CA ALA A 30 -3.32 -1.13 15.25
C ALA A 30 -2.30 -1.83 14.36
N LEU A 31 -2.26 -1.46 13.08
CA LEU A 31 -1.31 -1.99 12.12
C LEU A 31 0.12 -1.57 12.47
N HIS A 32 0.35 -0.28 12.71
CA HIS A 32 1.70 0.25 12.86
C HIS A 32 2.38 -0.05 14.21
N CYS A 33 1.60 -0.28 15.28
CA CYS A 33 2.13 -0.51 16.62
C CYS A 33 1.98 -1.96 17.11
N PHE A 34 0.99 -2.70 16.61
CA PHE A 34 0.67 -4.05 17.09
C PHE A 34 0.46 -5.07 15.95
N PRO A 35 1.29 -5.05 14.87
CA PRO A 35 1.05 -5.90 13.71
C PRO A 35 1.19 -7.40 14.00
N GLU A 36 1.93 -7.76 15.05
CA GLU A 36 2.16 -9.15 15.48
C GLU A 36 0.90 -9.80 16.06
N ARG A 37 -0.10 -9.00 16.42
CA ARG A 37 -1.30 -9.49 17.12
C ARG A 37 -2.41 -9.85 16.14
N PRO A 38 -3.27 -10.82 16.51
CA PRO A 38 -4.54 -11.00 15.84
C PRO A 38 -5.35 -9.69 15.83
N PHE A 39 -6.13 -9.46 14.77
CA PHE A 39 -6.79 -8.18 14.51
C PHE A 39 -7.53 -7.61 15.72
N LYS A 40 -8.34 -8.42 16.42
CA LYS A 40 -9.10 -7.99 17.60
C LYS A 40 -8.17 -7.46 18.71
N ALA A 41 -7.10 -8.19 19.02
CA ALA A 41 -6.14 -7.79 20.05
C ALA A 41 -5.34 -6.54 19.64
N ALA A 42 -4.96 -6.43 18.35
CA ALA A 42 -4.32 -5.24 17.81
C ALA A 42 -5.22 -4.00 17.93
N LEU A 43 -6.48 -4.12 17.52
CA LEU A 43 -7.45 -3.04 17.55
C LEU A 43 -7.76 -2.58 18.99
N THR A 44 -7.95 -3.51 19.92
CA THR A 44 -8.16 -3.16 21.34
C THR A 44 -6.96 -2.43 21.94
N ALA A 45 -5.75 -2.89 21.66
CA ALA A 45 -4.53 -2.21 22.13
C ALA A 45 -4.42 -0.79 21.54
N ALA A 46 -4.69 -0.63 20.25
CA ALA A 46 -4.72 0.67 19.59
C ALA A 46 -5.82 1.59 20.15
N GLN A 47 -7.03 1.09 20.42
CA GLN A 47 -8.10 1.87 21.04
C GLN A 47 -7.69 2.41 22.41
N ASN A 48 -7.01 1.60 23.23
CA ASN A 48 -6.52 2.03 24.53
C ASN A 48 -5.42 3.12 24.40
N ALA A 49 -4.48 2.94 23.48
CA ALA A 49 -3.48 3.97 23.17
C ALA A 49 -4.13 5.28 22.71
N MET A 50 -5.07 5.20 21.77
CA MET A 50 -5.78 6.36 21.22
C MET A 50 -6.60 7.09 22.29
N ARG A 51 -7.30 6.38 23.19
CA ARG A 51 -8.02 7.00 24.32
C ARG A 51 -7.08 7.82 25.20
N LYS A 52 -5.87 7.31 25.44
CA LYS A 52 -4.87 7.99 26.25
C LYS A 52 -4.31 9.24 25.56
N LEU A 53 -3.90 9.13 24.31
CA LEU A 53 -3.42 10.27 23.50
C LEU A 53 -4.47 11.38 23.39
N LYS A 54 -5.75 11.02 23.29
CA LYS A 54 -6.86 11.99 23.37
C LYS A 54 -6.99 12.65 24.75
N LYS A 55 -6.93 11.85 25.83
CA LYS A 55 -7.02 12.36 27.21
C LYS A 55 -5.90 13.37 27.50
N GLU A 56 -4.72 13.12 26.96
CA GLU A 56 -3.54 13.98 27.02
C GLU A 56 -3.56 15.13 26.00
N LYS A 57 -4.64 15.26 25.20
CA LYS A 57 -4.84 16.29 24.18
C LYS A 57 -3.77 16.33 23.08
N LEU A 58 -3.04 15.22 22.86
CA LEU A 58 -2.04 15.09 21.79
C LEU A 58 -2.69 14.82 20.42
N LEU A 59 -3.86 14.19 20.43
CA LEU A 59 -4.69 13.95 19.26
C LEU A 59 -6.10 14.51 19.46
N LEU A 60 -6.68 15.06 18.40
CA LEU A 60 -8.08 15.48 18.37
C LEU A 60 -8.88 14.58 17.42
N HIS A 61 -10.09 14.23 17.84
CA HIS A 61 -10.98 13.31 17.13
C HIS A 61 -12.00 14.07 16.29
N TYR A 62 -12.21 13.60 15.07
CA TYR A 62 -13.20 14.11 14.13
C TYR A 62 -14.06 12.98 13.59
N ARG A 63 -15.29 13.34 13.20
CA ARG A 63 -16.20 12.46 12.47
C ARG A 63 -16.45 13.09 11.10
N THR A 64 -16.12 12.36 10.04
CA THR A 64 -16.33 12.84 8.66
C THR A 64 -17.81 12.81 8.29
N ASP A 65 -18.17 13.43 7.17
CA ASP A 65 -19.51 13.38 6.56
C ASP A 65 -20.01 11.94 6.31
N ARG A 66 -19.09 11.02 5.98
CA ARG A 66 -19.31 9.58 5.80
C ARG A 66 -19.19 8.78 7.08
N PHE A 67 -19.31 9.45 8.23
CA PHE A 67 -19.29 8.88 9.57
C PHE A 67 -18.01 8.08 9.90
N GLN A 68 -16.87 8.39 9.26
CA GLN A 68 -15.59 7.79 9.61
C GLN A 68 -14.97 8.52 10.81
N HIS A 69 -14.35 7.77 11.71
CA HIS A 69 -13.62 8.32 12.86
C HIS A 69 -12.16 8.51 12.48
N VAL A 70 -11.70 9.76 12.47
CA VAL A 70 -10.32 10.13 12.15
C VAL A 70 -9.72 11.02 13.23
N TYR A 71 -8.40 11.10 13.26
CA TYR A 71 -7.66 11.85 14.26
C TYR A 71 -6.61 12.73 13.60
N GLY A 72 -6.50 13.97 14.09
CA GLY A 72 -5.44 14.91 13.72
C GLY A 72 -4.51 15.20 14.89
N LEU A 73 -3.26 15.52 14.56
CA LEU A 73 -2.22 15.92 15.51
C LEU A 73 -2.49 17.34 15.99
N THR A 74 -2.55 17.54 17.32
CA THR A 74 -2.73 18.87 17.92
C THR A 74 -1.39 19.62 17.99
N VAL A 75 -1.42 20.90 18.34
CA VAL A 75 -0.19 21.66 18.65
C VAL A 75 0.57 21.04 19.81
N ALA A 76 -0.13 20.58 20.85
CA ALA A 76 0.49 19.86 21.97
C ALA A 76 1.11 18.53 21.52
N GLY A 77 0.45 17.80 20.62
CA GLY A 77 1.00 16.58 20.03
C GLY A 77 2.24 16.81 19.16
N ALA A 78 2.26 17.90 18.40
CA ALA A 78 3.42 18.30 17.61
C ALA A 78 4.61 18.66 18.51
N ARG A 79 4.40 19.54 19.51
CA ARG A 79 5.43 19.86 20.51
C ARG A 79 5.95 18.63 21.24
N TRP A 80 5.05 17.72 21.61
CA TRP A 80 5.46 16.45 22.23
C TRP A 80 6.39 15.65 21.31
N LEU A 81 6.14 15.61 20.00
CA LEU A 81 7.04 14.96 19.05
C LEU A 81 8.38 15.70 18.92
N ASP A 82 8.37 17.03 18.90
CA ASP A 82 9.58 17.86 18.85
C ASP A 82 10.46 17.60 20.08
N ASP A 83 9.86 17.54 21.27
CA ASP A 83 10.53 17.18 22.53
C ASP A 83 11.15 15.77 22.50
N HIS A 84 10.73 14.93 21.55
CA HIS A 84 11.22 13.57 21.32
C HIS A 84 12.01 13.44 20.00
N GLY A 85 12.50 14.56 19.45
CA GLY A 85 13.41 14.57 18.31
C GLY A 85 12.75 14.37 16.94
N VAL A 86 11.43 14.55 16.83
CA VAL A 86 10.69 14.43 15.57
C VAL A 86 10.06 15.77 15.22
N ASP A 87 10.61 16.45 14.21
CA ASP A 87 10.03 17.69 13.68
C ASP A 87 8.58 17.46 13.22
N ALA A 88 7.65 18.14 13.89
CA ALA A 88 6.24 17.91 13.72
C ALA A 88 5.42 19.18 13.56
N ALA A 89 4.32 19.05 12.81
CA ALA A 89 3.35 20.12 12.65
C ALA A 89 1.92 19.63 12.86
N ALA A 90 1.13 20.45 13.56
CA ALA A 90 -0.26 20.15 13.85
C ALA A 90 -1.09 20.00 12.55
N SER A 91 -2.05 19.08 12.56
CA SER A 91 -2.88 18.75 11.40
C SER A 91 -4.38 18.89 11.65
N VAL A 92 -4.79 19.34 12.84
CA VAL A 92 -6.20 19.51 13.23
C VAL A 92 -7.05 20.32 12.25
N ARG A 93 -6.51 21.42 11.70
CA ARG A 93 -7.23 22.24 10.72
C ARG A 93 -7.55 21.45 9.45
N ARG A 94 -6.58 20.69 8.94
CA ARG A 94 -6.75 19.80 7.79
C ARG A 94 -7.79 18.72 8.04
N CYS A 95 -7.88 18.18 9.25
CA CYS A 95 -8.92 17.22 9.61
C CYS A 95 -10.31 17.84 9.65
N ALA A 96 -10.44 19.08 10.13
CA ALA A 96 -11.71 19.79 10.25
C ALA A 96 -12.31 20.15 8.88
N ASP A 97 -11.48 20.56 7.93
CA ASP A 97 -11.90 21.04 6.61
C ASP A 97 -12.23 19.89 5.62
N MET A 98 -12.12 18.63 6.07
CA MET A 98 -12.09 17.50 5.18
C MET A 98 -13.45 16.83 4.99
N THR A 99 -13.87 16.74 3.73
CA THR A 99 -15.08 16.01 3.32
C THR A 99 -14.82 14.51 3.20
N ASN A 100 -14.04 14.05 2.21
CA ASN A 100 -13.87 12.61 1.94
C ASN A 100 -12.41 12.12 1.93
N PRO A 101 -11.84 11.71 3.09
CA PRO A 101 -10.47 11.20 3.19
C PRO A 101 -10.25 9.78 2.68
N GLU A 102 -11.30 9.07 2.29
CA GLU A 102 -11.33 7.61 2.37
C GLU A 102 -10.18 6.92 1.63
N HIS A 103 -9.81 7.42 0.46
CA HIS A 103 -8.68 6.84 -0.27
C HIS A 103 -7.34 7.18 0.31
N ALA A 104 -7.13 8.41 0.79
CA ALA A 104 -5.89 8.75 1.45
C ALA A 104 -5.68 7.81 2.65
N LEU A 105 -6.76 7.54 3.40
CA LEU A 105 -6.72 6.58 4.51
C LEU A 105 -6.37 5.16 4.05
N TRP A 106 -6.87 4.70 2.90
CA TRP A 106 -6.49 3.39 2.36
C TRP A 106 -5.06 3.36 1.83
N MET A 107 -4.62 4.43 1.19
CA MET A 107 -3.24 4.62 0.74
C MET A 107 -2.28 4.53 1.94
N HIS A 108 -2.55 5.29 3.00
CA HIS A 108 -1.77 5.23 4.24
C HIS A 108 -1.77 3.81 4.84
N PHE A 109 -2.93 3.15 4.87
CA PHE A 109 -3.05 1.79 5.41
C PHE A 109 -2.25 0.75 4.63
N ILE A 110 -2.28 0.81 3.29
CA ILE A 110 -1.50 -0.09 2.44
C ILE A 110 0.01 0.19 2.57
N THR A 111 0.42 1.46 2.62
CA THR A 111 1.81 1.83 2.90
C THR A 111 2.29 1.22 4.22
N LEU A 112 1.52 1.38 5.29
CA LEU A 112 1.82 0.79 6.59
C LEU A 112 1.83 -0.75 6.55
N ALA A 113 0.94 -1.37 5.76
CA ALA A 113 0.87 -2.83 5.62
C ALA A 113 2.12 -3.39 4.92
N CYS A 114 2.69 -2.66 3.97
CA CYS A 114 3.98 -2.99 3.37
C CYS A 114 5.12 -2.86 4.40
N GLU A 115 5.16 -1.76 5.15
CA GLU A 115 6.24 -1.48 6.11
C GLU A 115 6.31 -2.50 7.25
N VAL A 116 5.17 -2.94 7.78
CA VAL A 116 5.13 -3.98 8.83
C VAL A 116 5.52 -5.38 8.31
N ARG A 117 5.56 -5.57 6.98
CA ARG A 117 6.15 -6.75 6.32
C ARG A 117 7.64 -6.57 6.01
N GLY A 118 8.24 -5.45 6.40
CA GLY A 118 9.64 -5.14 6.17
C GLY A 118 9.95 -4.57 4.79
N LEU A 119 8.93 -4.08 4.06
CA LEU A 119 9.14 -3.45 2.75
C LEU A 119 9.29 -1.93 2.92
N ALA A 120 10.14 -1.32 2.11
CA ALA A 120 10.11 0.13 1.93
C ALA A 120 8.89 0.48 1.07
N ALA A 121 8.04 1.40 1.54
CA ALA A 121 6.85 1.81 0.82
C ALA A 121 6.58 3.31 0.95
N HIS A 122 6.04 3.88 -0.11
CA HIS A 122 5.75 5.31 -0.23
C HIS A 122 4.36 5.52 -0.80
N THR A 123 3.62 6.45 -0.22
CA THR A 123 2.42 7.04 -0.85
C THR A 123 2.80 7.75 -2.16
N GLU A 124 1.82 8.07 -3.03
CA GLU A 124 2.08 8.79 -4.30
C GLU A 124 3.00 10.01 -4.10
N SER A 125 2.66 10.88 -3.15
CA SER A 125 3.43 12.10 -2.89
C SER A 125 4.85 11.82 -2.40
N GLU A 126 5.02 10.85 -1.51
CA GLU A 126 6.34 10.45 -1.00
C GLU A 126 7.18 9.80 -2.10
N ALA A 127 6.54 9.00 -2.97
CA ALA A 127 7.20 8.35 -4.09
C ALA A 127 7.68 9.40 -5.12
N LEU A 128 6.86 10.41 -5.43
CA LEU A 128 7.26 11.51 -6.31
C LEU A 128 8.38 12.36 -5.73
N GLN A 129 8.36 12.63 -4.41
CA GLN A 129 9.47 13.30 -3.72
C GLN A 129 10.75 12.47 -3.82
N HIS A 130 10.66 11.16 -3.59
CA HIS A 130 11.80 10.25 -3.71
C HIS A 130 12.33 10.21 -5.15
N LEU A 131 11.46 10.15 -6.15
CA LEU A 131 11.83 10.13 -7.58
C LEU A 131 12.60 11.39 -8.01
N ASN A 132 12.32 12.52 -7.38
CA ASN A 132 12.96 13.81 -7.66
C ASN A 132 14.07 14.15 -6.65
N LYS A 133 14.42 13.23 -5.74
CA LYS A 133 15.50 13.44 -4.78
C LYS A 133 16.83 13.55 -5.53
N GLY A 134 17.56 14.64 -5.30
CA GLY A 134 18.83 14.91 -5.97
C GLY A 134 18.70 15.50 -7.38
N ARG A 135 17.49 15.87 -7.81
CA ARG A 135 17.27 16.67 -9.02
C ARG A 135 18.02 17.99 -8.91
N LYS A 136 18.75 18.38 -9.96
CA LYS A 136 19.46 19.67 -10.02
C LYS A 136 18.50 20.81 -10.37
N ASP A 137 18.89 22.03 -10.00
CA ASP A 137 18.16 23.23 -10.40
C ASP A 137 18.14 23.36 -11.93
N GLY A 138 16.96 23.62 -12.50
CA GLY A 138 16.73 23.68 -13.94
C GLY A 138 16.32 22.35 -14.60
N GLU A 139 16.51 21.20 -13.96
CA GLU A 139 16.02 19.92 -14.51
C GLU A 139 14.49 19.79 -14.39
N PRO A 140 13.79 19.24 -15.40
CA PRO A 140 12.34 19.09 -15.35
C PRO A 140 11.93 18.15 -14.20
N VAL A 141 10.90 18.54 -13.45
CA VAL A 141 10.35 17.69 -12.38
C VAL A 141 9.74 16.44 -13.02
N LYS A 142 10.15 15.26 -12.60
CA LYS A 142 9.50 14.01 -12.98
C LYS A 142 8.13 13.94 -12.33
N GLN A 143 7.10 13.87 -13.17
CA GLN A 143 5.70 13.88 -12.78
C GLN A 143 5.04 12.49 -12.78
N GLY A 144 5.82 11.40 -12.86
CA GLY A 144 5.28 10.04 -12.82
C GLY A 144 6.33 8.98 -13.14
N PHE A 145 5.89 7.73 -13.19
CA PHE A 145 6.78 6.56 -13.15
C PHE A 145 6.78 5.74 -14.44
N LEU A 146 5.70 5.82 -15.22
CA LEU A 146 5.54 5.13 -16.49
C LEU A 146 4.89 6.07 -17.49
N ASP A 147 5.51 6.21 -18.66
CA ASP A 147 4.91 6.86 -19.82
C ASP A 147 4.31 5.77 -20.71
N VAL A 148 3.00 5.80 -20.91
CA VAL A 148 2.28 4.80 -21.70
C VAL A 148 1.44 5.46 -22.78
N SER A 149 1.33 4.82 -23.93
CA SER A 149 0.47 5.29 -25.02
C SER A 149 -1.01 5.12 -24.64
N GLY A 150 -1.72 6.23 -24.40
CA GLY A 150 -3.17 6.24 -24.29
C GLY A 150 -3.86 6.35 -25.65
N LYS A 151 -5.19 6.17 -25.68
CA LYS A 151 -5.99 6.23 -26.92
C LYS A 151 -5.89 7.56 -27.69
N LYS A 152 -5.62 8.68 -27.00
CA LYS A 152 -5.55 10.03 -27.60
C LYS A 152 -4.26 10.80 -27.30
N ARG A 153 -3.54 10.42 -26.24
CA ARG A 153 -2.31 11.06 -25.77
C ARG A 153 -1.50 10.09 -24.92
N SER A 154 -0.21 10.35 -24.76
CA SER A 154 0.58 9.69 -23.72
C SER A 154 -0.02 9.95 -22.34
N LEU A 155 -0.01 8.92 -21.50
CA LEU A 155 -0.46 8.94 -20.13
C LEU A 155 0.76 8.73 -19.24
N LEU A 156 1.01 9.70 -18.37
CA LEU A 156 2.03 9.57 -17.33
C LEU A 156 1.38 8.99 -16.07
N LEU A 157 1.65 7.72 -15.78
CA LEU A 157 1.02 6.99 -14.69
C LEU A 157 1.75 7.20 -13.36
N ARG A 158 0.98 7.17 -12.27
CA ARG A 158 1.44 7.32 -10.89
C ARG A 158 0.76 6.28 -10.00
N PRO A 159 1.51 5.62 -9.10
CA PRO A 159 0.93 4.70 -8.14
C PRO A 159 0.28 5.46 -6.99
N ASP A 160 -0.77 4.89 -6.40
CA ASP A 160 -1.25 5.34 -5.09
C ASP A 160 -0.22 4.99 -4.00
N VAL A 161 0.33 3.78 -4.07
CA VAL A 161 1.44 3.33 -3.22
C VAL A 161 2.47 2.60 -4.08
N LEU A 162 3.75 2.90 -3.87
CA LEU A 162 4.87 2.17 -4.45
C LEU A 162 5.65 1.48 -3.34
N ALA A 163 5.78 0.15 -3.41
CA ALA A 163 6.60 -0.62 -2.49
C ALA A 163 7.78 -1.28 -3.22
N TYR A 164 8.89 -1.47 -2.50
CA TYR A 164 10.09 -2.11 -3.00
C TYR A 164 10.22 -3.49 -2.36
N GLU A 165 10.24 -4.52 -3.20
CA GLU A 165 10.54 -5.90 -2.85
C GLU A 165 11.94 -6.27 -3.35
N PRO A 166 12.56 -7.36 -2.84
CA PRO A 166 13.90 -7.77 -3.26
C PRO A 166 14.06 -8.00 -4.78
N ASP A 167 12.98 -8.32 -5.48
CA ASP A 167 12.97 -8.63 -6.90
C ASP A 167 12.49 -7.48 -7.81
N GLY A 168 12.09 -6.33 -7.25
CA GLY A 168 11.64 -5.15 -7.98
C GLY A 168 10.58 -4.34 -7.23
N VAL A 169 9.72 -3.63 -7.96
CA VAL A 169 8.66 -2.80 -7.35
C VAL A 169 7.28 -3.43 -7.48
N THR A 170 6.46 -3.15 -6.46
CA THR A 170 5.04 -3.45 -6.39
C THR A 170 4.26 -2.15 -6.43
N TRP A 171 3.44 -2.00 -7.46
CA TRP A 171 2.59 -0.84 -7.72
C TRP A 171 1.18 -1.10 -7.20
N PHE A 172 0.66 -0.24 -6.34
CA PHE A 172 -0.71 -0.37 -5.83
C PHE A 172 -1.62 0.71 -6.42
N GLU A 173 -2.80 0.27 -6.83
CA GLU A 173 -3.94 1.08 -7.29
C GLU A 173 -5.13 0.83 -6.36
N ILE A 174 -5.65 1.87 -5.71
CA ILE A 174 -6.80 1.81 -4.81
C ILE A 174 -8.02 2.36 -5.55
N ASP A 175 -8.87 1.47 -6.04
CA ASP A 175 -9.94 1.85 -6.95
C ASP A 175 -11.23 2.22 -6.19
N ARG A 176 -11.60 3.50 -6.26
CA ARG A 176 -12.66 4.11 -5.42
C ARG A 176 -14.07 4.05 -6.02
N SER A 177 -14.25 4.09 -7.35
CA SER A 177 -15.55 4.01 -8.06
C SER A 177 -15.48 4.43 -9.55
N LYS A 178 -16.49 3.98 -10.32
CA LYS A 178 -16.75 4.21 -11.77
C LYS A 178 -15.50 4.61 -12.57
N ARG A 179 -14.74 3.61 -13.01
CA ARG A 179 -13.83 3.81 -14.15
C ARG A 179 -14.66 4.33 -15.33
N GLY A 180 -14.34 5.54 -15.78
CA GLY A 180 -14.54 5.90 -17.17
C GLY A 180 -13.48 5.20 -18.01
N ASP A 181 -13.70 5.12 -19.31
CA ASP A 181 -12.89 4.35 -20.26
C ASP A 181 -11.38 4.65 -20.15
N ASP A 182 -11.01 5.89 -19.84
CA ASP A 182 -9.62 6.31 -19.64
C ASP A 182 -8.92 5.58 -18.48
N ARG A 183 -9.64 5.29 -17.38
CA ARG A 183 -9.07 4.54 -16.24
C ARG A 183 -8.97 3.06 -16.53
N GLU A 184 -9.85 2.50 -17.37
CA GLU A 184 -9.72 1.11 -17.81
C GLU A 184 -8.51 0.98 -18.75
N ALA A 185 -8.38 1.89 -19.70
CA ALA A 185 -7.22 1.96 -20.60
C ALA A 185 -5.90 2.14 -19.83
N ALA A 186 -5.88 3.01 -18.80
CA ALA A 186 -4.70 3.20 -17.96
C ALA A 186 -4.29 1.92 -17.19
N LEU A 187 -5.25 1.12 -16.71
CA LEU A 187 -4.92 -0.16 -16.05
C LEU A 187 -4.39 -1.18 -17.04
N VAL A 188 -5.00 -1.31 -18.22
CA VAL A 188 -4.50 -2.23 -19.26
C VAL A 188 -3.07 -1.83 -19.63
N ALA A 189 -2.83 -0.54 -19.87
CA ALA A 189 -1.51 -0.02 -20.19
C ALA A 189 -0.50 -0.26 -19.05
N LEU A 190 -0.89 -0.06 -17.79
CA LEU A 190 -0.06 -0.37 -16.62
C LEU A 190 0.32 -1.85 -16.55
N VAL A 191 -0.62 -2.74 -16.78
CA VAL A 191 -0.40 -4.19 -16.78
C VAL A 191 0.55 -4.61 -17.89
N HIS A 192 0.44 -3.97 -19.06
CA HIS A 192 1.38 -4.16 -20.17
C HIS A 192 2.80 -3.68 -19.86
N CYS A 193 3.02 -2.91 -18.79
CA CYS A 193 4.36 -2.51 -18.36
C CYS A 193 5.04 -3.52 -17.42
N VAL A 194 4.34 -4.56 -16.93
CA VAL A 194 4.92 -5.54 -16.00
C VAL A 194 6.15 -6.22 -16.61
N GLY A 195 7.23 -6.37 -15.84
CA GLY A 195 8.54 -6.82 -16.32
C GLY A 195 9.40 -5.71 -16.95
N GLY A 196 8.84 -4.52 -17.20
CA GLY A 196 9.58 -3.33 -17.65
C GLY A 196 10.14 -2.52 -16.49
N LYS A 197 11.04 -1.57 -16.77
CA LYS A 197 11.58 -0.64 -15.76
C LYS A 197 10.65 0.56 -15.56
N VAL A 198 10.48 0.99 -14.32
CA VAL A 198 9.86 2.28 -13.97
C VAL A 198 10.92 3.39 -13.93
N ALA A 199 10.50 4.65 -13.79
CA ALA A 199 11.38 5.83 -13.77
C ALA A 199 12.49 5.82 -12.68
N THR A 200 12.39 4.94 -11.67
CA THR A 200 13.43 4.70 -10.65
C THR A 200 14.46 3.65 -11.08
N GLY A 201 14.37 3.09 -12.29
CA GLY A 201 15.24 2.03 -12.81
C GLY A 201 14.89 0.62 -12.35
N HIS A 202 14.00 0.48 -11.36
CA HIS A 202 13.56 -0.81 -10.85
C HIS A 202 12.56 -1.48 -11.80
N VAL A 203 12.52 -2.81 -11.81
CA VAL A 203 11.56 -3.57 -12.61
C VAL A 203 10.19 -3.58 -11.93
N LEU A 204 9.13 -3.25 -12.66
CA LEU A 204 7.75 -3.44 -12.23
C LEU A 204 7.43 -4.93 -12.18
N ARG A 205 7.50 -5.52 -10.98
CA ARG A 205 7.22 -6.94 -10.79
C ARG A 205 5.76 -7.22 -10.52
N ARG A 206 5.06 -6.28 -9.88
CA ARG A 206 3.70 -6.53 -9.42
C ARG A 206 2.83 -5.31 -9.57
N VAL A 207 1.60 -5.51 -10.05
CA VAL A 207 0.52 -4.52 -10.02
C VAL A 207 -0.58 -5.07 -9.13
N VAL A 208 -0.95 -4.33 -8.10
CA VAL A 208 -2.00 -4.70 -7.14
C VAL A 208 -3.15 -3.72 -7.26
N VAL A 209 -4.32 -4.21 -7.63
CA VAL A 209 -5.56 -3.44 -7.70
C VAL A 209 -6.44 -3.78 -6.51
N HIS A 210 -6.54 -2.83 -5.58
CA HIS A 210 -7.43 -2.89 -4.43
C HIS A 210 -8.79 -2.30 -4.79
N ALA A 211 -9.76 -3.18 -5.05
CA ALA A 211 -11.13 -2.79 -5.33
C ALA A 211 -11.91 -2.50 -4.03
N LYS A 212 -12.58 -1.35 -3.96
CA LYS A 212 -13.42 -1.01 -2.81
C LYS A 212 -14.73 -1.80 -2.73
N THR A 213 -15.28 -2.21 -3.87
CA THR A 213 -16.56 -2.92 -3.96
C THR A 213 -16.47 -4.09 -4.93
N GLU A 214 -17.33 -5.09 -4.77
CA GLU A 214 -17.40 -6.23 -5.70
C GLU A 214 -17.67 -5.80 -7.14
N ARG A 215 -18.47 -4.74 -7.35
CA ARG A 215 -18.72 -4.21 -8.68
C ARG A 215 -17.43 -3.72 -9.34
N ILE A 216 -16.57 -3.04 -8.58
CA ILE A 216 -15.28 -2.55 -9.08
C ILE A 216 -14.35 -3.73 -9.34
N LEU A 217 -14.30 -4.69 -8.41
CA LEU A 217 -13.54 -5.93 -8.55
C LEU A 217 -13.90 -6.66 -9.84
N LYS A 218 -15.19 -6.94 -10.06
CA LYS A 218 -15.69 -7.63 -11.25
C LYS A 218 -15.31 -6.92 -12.55
N ARG A 219 -15.32 -5.58 -12.58
CA ARG A 219 -14.87 -4.82 -13.76
C ARG A 219 -13.37 -4.97 -14.00
N ALA A 220 -12.53 -4.83 -12.98
CA ALA A 220 -11.09 -5.03 -13.13
C ALA A 220 -10.76 -6.47 -13.57
N LEU A 221 -11.40 -7.47 -12.96
CA LEU A 221 -11.25 -8.87 -13.38
C LEU A 221 -11.69 -9.09 -14.83
N ALA A 222 -12.78 -8.47 -15.28
CA ALA A 222 -13.25 -8.60 -16.66
C ALA A 222 -12.21 -8.07 -17.67
N LEU A 223 -11.56 -6.94 -17.37
CA LEU A 223 -10.46 -6.41 -18.20
C LEU A 223 -9.28 -7.38 -18.24
N LEU A 224 -8.81 -7.85 -17.09
CA LEU A 224 -7.65 -8.75 -17.03
C LEU A 224 -7.94 -10.11 -17.68
N ARG A 225 -9.15 -10.65 -17.52
CA ARG A 225 -9.58 -11.88 -18.21
C ARG A 225 -9.72 -11.67 -19.73
N ALA A 226 -10.01 -10.45 -20.19
CA ALA A 226 -9.96 -10.14 -21.62
C ALA A 226 -8.51 -10.15 -22.13
N GLU A 227 -7.55 -9.62 -21.37
CA GLU A 227 -6.11 -9.71 -21.70
C GLU A 227 -5.62 -11.17 -21.76
N VAL A 228 -6.06 -12.03 -20.85
CA VAL A 228 -5.78 -13.48 -20.92
C VAL A 228 -6.28 -14.07 -22.24
N LYS A 229 -7.55 -13.82 -22.59
CA LYS A 229 -8.15 -14.31 -23.85
C LYS A 229 -7.42 -13.79 -25.10
N ASP A 230 -7.09 -12.51 -25.12
CA ASP A 230 -6.38 -11.86 -26.24
C ASP A 230 -4.92 -12.33 -26.35
N SER A 231 -4.26 -12.64 -25.24
CA SER A 231 -2.90 -13.19 -25.29
C SER A 231 -2.86 -14.65 -25.76
N ASN A 232 -3.90 -15.44 -25.46
CA ASN A 232 -3.99 -16.84 -25.91
C ASN A 232 -4.24 -16.99 -27.42
N SER A 233 -4.78 -15.97 -28.09
CA SER A 233 -5.00 -15.98 -29.55
C SER A 233 -3.75 -15.56 -30.34
N LYS A 234 -2.71 -15.07 -29.66
CA LYS A 234 -1.48 -14.58 -30.29
C LYS A 234 -0.39 -15.63 -30.28
N THR A 235 0.39 -15.70 -31.36
CA THR A 235 1.62 -16.48 -31.38
C THR A 235 2.66 -15.79 -30.51
N MET A 236 3.27 -16.52 -29.57
CA MET A 236 4.32 -15.97 -28.73
C MET A 236 5.55 -15.57 -29.55
N THR A 237 5.95 -14.31 -29.43
CA THR A 237 7.18 -13.76 -30.00
C THR A 237 8.02 -13.14 -28.88
N SER A 238 9.33 -12.93 -29.14
CA SER A 238 10.23 -12.30 -28.18
C SER A 238 9.70 -10.93 -27.73
N GLY A 239 9.68 -10.69 -26.41
CA GLY A 239 9.17 -9.45 -25.83
C GLY A 239 7.65 -9.33 -25.70
N LEU A 240 6.86 -10.25 -26.28
CA LEU A 240 5.41 -10.29 -26.09
C LEU A 240 5.07 -10.78 -24.67
N ARG A 241 4.11 -10.10 -24.03
CA ARG A 241 3.56 -10.50 -22.73
C ARG A 241 2.33 -11.38 -22.92
N VAL A 242 2.30 -12.48 -22.18
CA VAL A 242 1.15 -13.39 -22.09
C VAL A 242 0.67 -13.43 -20.64
N TYR A 243 -0.65 -13.52 -20.47
CA TYR A 243 -1.30 -13.45 -19.17
C TYR A 243 -1.98 -14.77 -18.86
N ARG A 244 -1.78 -15.27 -17.65
CA ARG A 244 -2.43 -16.49 -17.17
C ARG A 244 -3.06 -16.25 -15.81
N GLU A 245 -4.36 -16.46 -15.68
CA GLU A 245 -4.99 -16.49 -14.34
C GLU A 245 -4.59 -17.80 -13.66
N ILE A 246 -3.90 -17.71 -12.52
CA ILE A 246 -3.37 -18.86 -11.76
C ILE A 246 -4.16 -19.13 -10.47
N ASP A 247 -4.90 -18.14 -9.99
CA ASP A 247 -5.84 -18.21 -8.87
C ASP A 247 -6.85 -17.06 -9.05
N ASP A 248 -7.98 -17.07 -8.34
CA ASP A 248 -9.00 -16.02 -8.47
C ASP A 248 -8.41 -14.64 -8.16
N GLY A 249 -8.39 -13.80 -9.20
CA GLY A 249 -7.83 -12.46 -9.14
C GLY A 249 -6.29 -12.40 -9.13
N ILE A 250 -5.58 -13.50 -9.35
CA ILE A 250 -4.12 -13.53 -9.49
C ILE A 250 -3.74 -13.96 -10.91
N PHE A 251 -3.07 -13.05 -11.61
CA PHE A 251 -2.62 -13.25 -12.99
C PHE A 251 -1.09 -13.26 -13.01
N GLU A 252 -0.51 -14.32 -13.56
CA GLU A 252 0.90 -14.40 -13.89
C GLU A 252 1.14 -13.71 -15.25
N VAL A 253 2.19 -12.88 -15.31
CA VAL A 253 2.64 -12.22 -16.55
C VAL A 253 3.91 -12.91 -17.01
N ARG A 254 3.86 -13.50 -18.19
CA ARG A 254 4.95 -14.26 -18.80
C ARG A 254 5.47 -13.58 -20.05
N MET A 255 6.76 -13.75 -20.32
CA MET A 255 7.42 -13.22 -21.51
C MET A 255 8.41 -14.24 -22.04
N LEU A 256 8.51 -14.30 -23.37
CA LEU A 256 9.56 -15.08 -24.02
C LEU A 256 10.86 -14.25 -24.01
N LEU A 257 11.86 -14.73 -23.28
CA LEU A 257 13.15 -14.06 -23.10
C LEU A 257 14.27 -14.91 -23.69
N GLU A 258 15.27 -14.24 -24.26
CA GLU A 258 16.51 -14.88 -24.69
C GLU A 258 17.28 -15.41 -23.47
N ARG A 259 17.66 -16.69 -23.55
CA ARG A 259 18.47 -17.38 -22.58
C ARG A 259 19.79 -17.75 -23.24
N HIS A 260 20.85 -17.12 -22.76
CA HIS A 260 22.21 -17.43 -23.17
C HIS A 260 22.72 -18.63 -22.37
N HIS A 261 23.17 -19.65 -23.10
CA HIS A 261 23.78 -20.85 -22.53
C HIS A 261 25.30 -20.67 -22.44
N SER A 262 25.94 -21.44 -21.56
CA SER A 262 27.40 -21.37 -21.33
C SER A 262 28.23 -21.74 -22.56
N ASP A 263 27.64 -22.37 -23.56
CA ASP A 263 28.25 -22.76 -24.83
C ASP A 263 27.99 -21.76 -25.97
N GLY A 264 27.44 -20.58 -25.66
CA GLY A 264 27.16 -19.52 -26.63
C GLY A 264 25.85 -19.66 -27.39
N ARG A 265 25.08 -20.74 -27.18
CA ARG A 265 23.74 -20.87 -27.77
C ARG A 265 22.75 -19.88 -27.14
N ILE A 266 21.84 -19.37 -27.96
CA ILE A 266 20.70 -18.56 -27.52
C ILE A 266 19.43 -19.38 -27.74
N SER A 267 18.66 -19.57 -26.68
CA SER A 267 17.31 -20.16 -26.78
C SER A 267 16.27 -19.19 -26.25
N LEU A 268 15.06 -19.24 -26.78
CA LEU A 268 13.94 -18.50 -26.22
C LEU A 268 13.28 -19.33 -25.12
N ALA A 269 13.15 -18.76 -23.93
CA ALA A 269 12.51 -19.41 -22.78
C ALA A 269 11.39 -18.52 -22.25
N GLU A 270 10.23 -19.13 -22.04
CA GLU A 270 9.12 -18.47 -21.35
C GLU A 270 9.46 -18.30 -19.86
N GLN A 271 9.40 -17.07 -19.37
CA GLN A 271 9.69 -16.74 -17.98
C GLN A 271 8.58 -15.89 -17.38
N CYS A 272 8.27 -16.14 -16.11
CA CYS A 272 7.41 -15.25 -15.32
C CYS A 272 8.17 -13.94 -15.06
N VAL A 273 7.64 -12.84 -15.60
CA VAL A 273 8.23 -11.51 -15.42
C VAL A 273 7.55 -10.71 -14.31
N GLY A 274 6.36 -11.13 -13.87
CA GLY A 274 5.65 -10.51 -12.77
C GLY A 274 4.22 -11.01 -12.58
N HIS A 275 3.45 -10.29 -11.77
CA HIS A 275 2.07 -10.65 -11.43
C HIS A 275 1.14 -9.43 -11.43
N VAL A 276 -0.13 -9.65 -11.73
CA VAL A 276 -1.21 -8.70 -11.46
C VAL A 276 -2.15 -9.33 -10.44
N ILE A 277 -2.40 -8.63 -9.34
CA ILE A 277 -3.25 -9.09 -8.24
C ILE A 277 -4.43 -8.14 -8.11
N THR A 278 -5.65 -8.64 -8.21
CA THR A 278 -6.88 -7.86 -8.02
C THR A 278 -7.66 -8.46 -6.87
N GLN A 279 -7.93 -7.67 -5.83
CA GLN A 279 -8.61 -8.14 -4.63
C GLN A 279 -9.51 -7.06 -4.03
N LEU A 280 -10.41 -7.45 -3.14
CA LEU A 280 -11.12 -6.48 -2.31
C LEU A 280 -10.18 -5.89 -1.27
N ILE A 281 -10.22 -4.58 -1.08
CA ILE A 281 -9.67 -4.00 0.14
C ILE A 281 -10.59 -4.38 1.31
N PRO A 282 -10.06 -4.74 2.49
CA PRO A 282 -10.87 -5.24 3.61
C PRO A 282 -11.64 -4.09 4.30
N THR A 283 -12.64 -3.53 3.60
CA THR A 283 -13.40 -2.33 4.01
C THR A 283 -14.22 -2.50 5.29
N TRP A 284 -14.39 -3.74 5.73
CA TRP A 284 -15.04 -4.09 6.98
C TRP A 284 -14.12 -3.84 8.19
N LEU A 285 -12.78 -3.96 8.05
CA LEU A 285 -11.85 -3.82 9.19
C LEU A 285 -12.02 -2.47 9.93
N PRO A 286 -12.07 -1.30 9.25
CA PRO A 286 -12.23 -0.02 9.96
C PRO A 286 -13.61 0.16 10.60
N LYS A 287 -14.60 -0.66 10.21
CA LYS A 287 -16.00 -0.59 10.68
C LYS A 287 -16.28 -1.57 11.82
N VAL A 288 -15.36 -2.48 12.14
CA VAL A 288 -15.58 -3.48 13.19
C VAL A 288 -15.83 -2.78 14.51
N ARG A 289 -17.02 -3.02 15.06
CA ARG A 289 -17.34 -2.78 16.45
C ARG A 289 -17.19 -4.11 17.15
N LEU A 290 -16.27 -4.17 18.10
CA LEU A 290 -16.14 -5.32 18.99
C LEU A 290 -17.31 -5.28 19.97
N ASP A 291 -18.46 -5.83 19.57
CA ASP A 291 -19.57 -6.09 20.49
C ASP A 291 -19.44 -7.50 21.11
N ALA A 292 -20.26 -7.78 22.13
CA ALA A 292 -20.23 -9.07 22.83
C ALA A 292 -20.59 -10.27 21.93
N LYS A 293 -21.18 -10.04 20.75
CA LYS A 293 -21.68 -11.09 19.85
C LYS A 293 -20.60 -11.62 18.89
N ASN A 294 -19.53 -10.87 18.63
CA ASN A 294 -18.27 -11.38 18.07
C ASN A 294 -18.39 -12.14 16.72
N LYS A 295 -19.37 -11.81 15.85
CA LYS A 295 -19.67 -12.52 14.58
C LYS A 295 -19.09 -11.88 13.30
N HIS A 296 -17.99 -11.13 13.38
CA HIS A 296 -17.41 -10.52 12.18
C HIS A 296 -16.34 -11.45 11.55
N PRO A 297 -16.33 -11.62 10.21
CA PRO A 297 -15.22 -12.30 9.54
C PRO A 297 -13.92 -11.58 9.89
N LEU A 298 -12.94 -12.27 10.47
CA LEU A 298 -11.64 -11.68 10.83
C LEU A 298 -10.64 -11.73 9.65
N THR A 299 -11.12 -12.10 8.46
CA THR A 299 -10.33 -12.46 7.28
C THR A 299 -9.84 -11.26 6.49
N GLY A 300 -8.53 -11.13 6.31
CA GLY A 300 -7.89 -10.01 5.63
C GLY A 300 -6.96 -9.18 6.52
N TRP A 301 -6.57 -9.68 7.70
CA TRP A 301 -5.49 -9.13 8.52
C TRP A 301 -4.12 -9.75 8.18
N LEU A 302 -3.06 -9.32 8.85
CA LEU A 302 -1.68 -9.80 8.63
C LEU A 302 -1.45 -11.28 8.95
N GLY A 303 -2.30 -11.88 9.79
CA GLY A 303 -2.25 -13.32 10.09
C GLY A 303 -2.59 -14.19 8.88
N GLU A 304 -3.23 -13.61 7.86
CA GLU A 304 -3.49 -14.24 6.58
C GLU A 304 -2.51 -13.71 5.53
N ASN A 305 -2.26 -14.52 4.50
CA ASN A 305 -1.43 -14.13 3.35
C ASN A 305 -2.17 -13.11 2.45
N TYR A 306 -2.78 -12.06 3.03
CA TYR A 306 -3.73 -11.14 2.38
C TYR A 306 -3.28 -9.67 2.37
N LEU A 307 -2.55 -9.22 3.41
CA LEU A 307 -2.00 -7.86 3.50
C LEU A 307 -0.48 -7.88 3.40
N PRO A 308 0.13 -6.96 2.61
CA PRO A 308 -0.51 -5.84 1.88
C PRO A 308 -1.30 -6.24 0.62
N TYR A 309 -1.08 -7.45 0.11
CA TYR A 309 -1.88 -8.09 -0.94
C TYR A 309 -1.83 -9.61 -0.79
N ARG A 310 -2.72 -10.33 -1.49
CA ARG A 310 -2.71 -11.78 -1.54
C ARG A 310 -1.48 -12.25 -2.29
N ARG A 311 -0.48 -12.75 -1.57
CA ARG A 311 0.81 -13.06 -2.19
C ARG A 311 0.69 -14.31 -3.07
N PRO A 312 1.08 -14.25 -4.35
CA PRO A 312 1.12 -15.43 -5.22
C PRO A 312 1.88 -16.58 -4.55
N SER A 313 1.36 -17.80 -4.66
CA SER A 313 1.95 -19.00 -4.05
C SER A 313 3.40 -19.24 -4.45
N ALA A 314 3.75 -18.93 -5.71
CA ALA A 314 5.10 -19.03 -6.25
C ALA A 314 6.14 -18.15 -5.51
N LEU A 315 5.71 -17.13 -4.77
CA LEU A 315 6.59 -16.22 -4.00
C LEU A 315 6.70 -16.62 -2.53
N GLY A 316 6.01 -17.68 -2.12
CA GLY A 316 5.83 -18.06 -0.73
C GLY A 316 4.91 -17.10 0.04
N PRO A 317 4.60 -17.41 1.31
CA PRO A 317 3.79 -16.54 2.14
C PRO A 317 4.54 -15.26 2.51
N TRP A 318 3.81 -14.25 2.98
CA TRP A 318 4.41 -13.13 3.67
C TRP A 318 5.17 -13.56 4.92
N ARG A 319 6.29 -12.89 5.20
CA ARG A 319 6.97 -13.02 6.50
C ARG A 319 6.01 -12.58 7.61
N PRO A 320 5.97 -13.30 8.76
CA PRO A 320 5.20 -12.86 9.91
C PRO A 320 5.58 -11.43 10.30
N ALA A 321 4.59 -10.61 10.61
CA ALA A 321 4.87 -9.27 11.09
C ALA A 321 5.33 -9.34 12.55
N THR A 322 6.39 -8.59 12.87
CA THR A 322 6.99 -8.57 14.22
C THR A 322 6.63 -7.28 14.94
N SER A 323 6.59 -7.33 16.27
CA SER A 323 6.34 -6.12 17.05
C SER A 323 7.49 -5.12 16.83
N PRO A 324 7.20 -3.86 16.48
CA PRO A 324 8.24 -2.86 16.29
C PRO A 324 8.63 -2.15 17.60
N LEU A 325 7.95 -2.44 18.70
CA LEU A 325 8.12 -1.74 19.98
C LEU A 325 9.45 -2.07 20.70
N PRO A 326 10.00 -3.29 20.65
CA PRO A 326 11.28 -3.59 21.30
C PRO A 326 12.43 -2.71 20.82
N ASP A 327 12.53 -2.47 19.51
CA ASP A 327 13.61 -1.64 18.94
C ASP A 327 13.46 -0.17 19.32
N VAL A 328 12.23 0.36 19.31
CA VAL A 328 11.96 1.73 19.75
C VAL A 328 12.27 1.89 21.23
N VAL A 329 11.93 0.91 22.07
CA VAL A 329 12.26 0.96 23.50
C VAL A 329 13.77 0.96 23.72
N ARG A 330 14.53 0.13 22.99
CA ARG A 330 16.00 0.14 23.08
C ARG A 330 16.57 1.52 22.77
N ASN A 331 16.09 2.18 21.71
CA ASN A 331 16.54 3.51 21.32
C ASN A 331 16.14 4.60 22.33
N LEU A 332 15.06 4.40 23.10
CA LEU A 332 14.66 5.33 24.17
C LEU A 332 15.46 5.13 25.47
N THR A 333 16.19 4.02 25.59
CA THR A 333 16.99 3.67 26.78
C THR A 333 18.50 3.85 26.59
N SER A 334 18.94 4.07 25.36
CA SER A 334 20.33 4.38 24.98
C SER A 334 20.60 5.88 25.07
#